data_AF-A0A524Q8F9-F1
#
_entry.id   AF-A0A524Q8F9-F1
#
_cell.length_a   1.000
_cell.length_b   1.000
_cell.length_c   1.000
_cell.angle_alpha   90.00
_cell.angle_beta   90.00
_cell.angle_gamma   90.00
#
_symmetry.space_group_name_H-M   'P 1'
#
loop_
_entity.id
_entity.type
_entity.pdbx_description
1 polymer ?
#
loop_
_entity_poly.entity_id
_entity_poly.type
_entity_poly.pdbx_seq_one_letter_code
_entity_poly.pdbx_strand_id
1 'polypeptide(L)'
;MVFNASLITVLLLAGTASRQELGVVVLVAVSSVLFQYSIVASFAILAGALALRCVRLQVAAPAREMSAALLLVAVIGAISLVSSASARPPVFFQKWPPTTHVVLAKAFHDHTSKDDVILVPTWLTGVRILTNRAIVVNMKAFPMYAPEMVEWANRMLDITGVDPRLMAQYLEQGADIWQIYDQGYQARSMVDLLAAATKYGARFILVSTGSRYYFEATRSAIPAVWSENGYALYSVADAVK
;
A
#
# COMPACT_ATOMS: atom_id res chain seq x y z
N MET A 1 11.10 -11.83 6.50
CA MET A 1 12.00 -12.84 7.12
C MET A 1 11.34 -14.20 7.34
N VAL A 2 10.08 -14.30 7.76
CA VAL A 2 9.36 -15.60 7.94
C VAL A 2 9.35 -16.48 6.67
N PHE A 3 9.34 -15.86 5.49
CA PHE A 3 9.27 -16.50 4.17
C PHE A 3 10.43 -17.46 3.83
N ASN A 4 11.65 -17.16 4.30
CA ASN A 4 12.81 -18.01 4.00
C ASN A 4 12.92 -19.22 4.94
N ALA A 5 12.45 -19.11 6.18
CA ALA A 5 12.58 -20.18 7.17
C ALA A 5 11.74 -21.42 6.79
N SER A 6 10.51 -21.23 6.27
CA SER A 6 9.61 -22.33 5.90
C SER A 6 10.10 -23.10 4.66
N LEU A 7 10.61 -22.39 3.65
CA LEU A 7 11.16 -23.01 2.43
C LEU A 7 12.45 -23.78 2.72
N ILE A 8 13.33 -23.21 3.55
CA ILE A 8 14.57 -23.86 3.99
C ILE A 8 14.28 -25.09 4.84
N THR A 9 13.28 -25.06 5.72
CA THR A 9 12.89 -26.23 6.53
C THR A 9 12.36 -27.37 5.67
N VAL A 10 11.56 -27.07 4.65
CA VAL A 10 11.03 -28.07 3.70
C VAL A 10 12.13 -28.64 2.80
N LEU A 11 13.10 -27.83 2.38
CA LEU A 11 14.26 -28.29 1.60
C LEU A 11 15.23 -29.12 2.45
N LEU A 12 15.44 -28.77 3.72
CA LEU A 12 16.30 -29.52 4.65
C LEU A 12 15.70 -30.88 5.04
N LEU A 13 14.37 -31.00 5.05
CA LEU A 13 13.68 -32.28 5.29
C LEU A 13 13.67 -33.20 4.05
N ALA A 14 13.90 -32.67 2.84
CA ALA A 14 13.79 -33.40 1.57
C ALA A 14 15.09 -34.12 1.13
N GLY A 15 16.15 -34.11 1.95
CA GLY A 15 17.49 -34.61 1.60
C GLY A 15 17.60 -36.10 1.23
N THR A 16 16.53 -36.89 1.33
CA THR A 16 16.53 -38.33 1.01
C THR A 16 15.27 -38.80 0.26
N ALA A 17 14.58 -37.88 -0.39
CA ALA A 17 13.19 -38.05 -0.75
C ALA A 17 12.87 -38.87 -2.02
N SER A 18 11.99 -39.86 -1.89
CA SER A 18 11.33 -40.53 -3.03
C SER A 18 10.45 -39.55 -3.85
N ARG A 19 10.07 -39.91 -5.09
CA ARG A 19 9.18 -39.13 -5.99
C ARG A 19 7.92 -38.56 -5.32
N GLN A 20 7.51 -39.11 -4.18
CA GLN A 20 6.34 -38.67 -3.42
C GLN A 20 6.55 -37.36 -2.63
N GLU A 21 7.76 -37.00 -2.22
CA GLU A 21 7.96 -35.73 -1.48
C GLU A 21 8.02 -34.53 -2.43
N LEU A 22 8.32 -34.76 -3.71
CA LEU A 22 8.30 -33.74 -4.75
C LEU A 22 6.91 -33.09 -4.87
N GLY A 23 5.84 -33.86 -4.66
CA GLY A 23 4.47 -33.35 -4.62
C GLY A 23 4.20 -32.41 -3.45
N VAL A 24 4.76 -32.69 -2.26
CA VAL A 24 4.61 -31.84 -1.07
C VAL A 24 5.40 -30.55 -1.24
N VAL A 25 6.62 -30.62 -1.79
CA VAL A 25 7.45 -29.44 -2.07
C VAL A 25 6.76 -28.52 -3.10
N VAL A 26 6.22 -29.07 -4.19
CA VAL A 26 5.48 -28.30 -5.20
C VAL A 26 4.24 -27.64 -4.58
N LEU A 27 3.51 -28.35 -3.71
CA LEU A 27 2.29 -27.83 -3.11
C LEU A 27 2.56 -26.77 -2.04
N VAL A 28 3.65 -26.91 -1.27
CA VAL A 28 4.16 -25.85 -0.39
C VAL A 28 4.57 -24.63 -1.23
N ALA A 29 5.34 -24.82 -2.31
CA ALA A 29 5.76 -23.74 -3.19
C ALA A 29 4.56 -23.00 -3.81
N VAL A 30 3.55 -23.73 -4.30
CA VAL A 30 2.30 -23.16 -4.82
C VAL A 30 1.54 -22.42 -3.72
N SER A 31 1.46 -22.97 -2.51
CA SER A 31 0.83 -22.27 -1.37
C SER A 31 1.58 -20.99 -1.00
N SER A 32 2.92 -20.96 -1.10
CA SER A 32 3.74 -19.79 -0.81
C SER A 32 3.55 -18.68 -1.84
N VAL A 33 3.41 -19.04 -3.12
CA VAL A 33 3.07 -18.08 -4.19
C VAL A 33 1.65 -17.55 -3.99
N LEU A 34 0.68 -18.41 -3.69
CA LEU A 34 -0.70 -18.01 -3.45
C LEU A 34 -0.87 -17.19 -2.16
N PHE A 35 0.03 -17.31 -1.19
CA PHE A 35 0.00 -16.53 0.05
C PHE A 35 0.13 -15.03 -0.19
N GLN A 36 0.78 -14.65 -1.30
CA GLN A 36 0.90 -13.26 -1.72
C GLN A 36 -0.43 -12.68 -2.21
N TYR A 37 -1.38 -13.53 -2.63
CA TYR A 37 -2.66 -13.12 -3.22
C TYR A 37 -3.86 -13.41 -2.31
N SER A 38 -3.84 -14.52 -1.56
CA SER A 38 -4.90 -14.92 -0.64
C SER A 38 -4.38 -15.90 0.41
N ILE A 39 -4.26 -15.38 1.64
CA ILE A 39 -3.94 -16.16 2.85
C ILE A 39 -4.90 -17.35 3.01
N VAL A 40 -6.20 -17.12 2.75
CA VAL A 40 -7.26 -18.12 2.96
C VAL A 40 -7.12 -19.28 1.95
N ALA A 41 -6.88 -18.98 0.67
CA ALA A 41 -6.71 -20.01 -0.36
C ALA A 41 -5.48 -20.88 -0.07
N SER A 42 -4.41 -20.28 0.46
CA SER A 42 -3.16 -20.96 0.77
C SER A 42 -3.31 -21.94 1.92
N PHE A 43 -4.02 -21.56 2.99
CA PHE A 43 -4.35 -22.47 4.08
C PHE A 43 -5.29 -23.59 3.66
N ALA A 44 -6.28 -23.31 2.80
CA ALA A 44 -7.18 -24.34 2.27
C ALA A 44 -6.43 -25.40 1.45
N ILE A 45 -5.48 -24.98 0.61
CA ILE A 45 -4.63 -25.87 -0.18
C ILE A 45 -3.71 -26.71 0.72
N LEU A 46 -3.10 -26.09 1.74
CA LEU A 46 -2.24 -26.79 2.69
C LEU A 46 -3.02 -27.83 3.50
N ALA A 47 -4.21 -27.46 4.00
CA ALA A 47 -5.11 -28.35 4.72
C ALA A 47 -5.59 -29.51 3.83
N GLY A 48 -5.94 -29.23 2.57
CA GLY A 48 -6.33 -30.26 1.60
C GLY A 48 -5.20 -31.26 1.32
N ALA A 49 -3.96 -30.79 1.17
CA ALA A 49 -2.80 -31.66 0.98
C ALA A 49 -2.45 -32.50 2.21
N LEU A 50 -2.57 -31.92 3.41
CA LEU A 50 -2.43 -32.65 4.67
C LEU A 50 -3.51 -33.73 4.79
N ALA A 51 -4.77 -33.40 4.51
CA ALA A 51 -5.87 -34.37 4.52
C ALA A 51 -5.64 -35.50 3.51
N LEU A 52 -5.22 -35.20 2.27
CA LEU A 52 -4.88 -36.18 1.24
C LEU A 52 -3.72 -37.09 1.67
N ARG A 53 -2.69 -36.52 2.33
CA ARG A 53 -1.56 -37.28 2.86
C ARG A 53 -2.00 -38.17 4.02
N CYS A 54 -2.85 -37.69 4.92
CA CYS A 54 -3.42 -38.45 6.02
C CYS A 54 -4.29 -39.62 5.53
N VAL A 55 -5.17 -39.41 4.55
CA VAL A 55 -6.01 -40.47 3.96
C VAL A 55 -5.15 -41.56 3.31
N ARG A 56 -4.03 -41.20 2.68
CA ARG A 56 -3.09 -42.19 2.12
C ARG A 56 -2.25 -42.90 3.17
N LEU A 57 -1.89 -42.21 4.27
CA LEU A 57 -1.14 -42.78 5.39
C LEU A 57 -1.99 -43.58 6.38
N GLN A 58 -3.32 -43.57 6.27
CA GLN A 58 -4.21 -44.49 7.00
C GLN A 58 -3.93 -45.98 6.70
N VAL A 59 -3.06 -46.29 5.75
CA VAL A 59 -2.53 -47.64 5.54
C VAL A 59 -1.41 -47.99 6.55
N ALA A 60 -0.83 -47.05 7.32
CA ALA A 60 0.27 -47.34 8.25
C ALA A 60 0.44 -46.43 9.50
N ALA A 61 -0.22 -45.27 9.63
CA ALA A 61 0.06 -44.33 10.73
C ALA A 61 -0.92 -44.47 11.93
N PRO A 62 -0.44 -44.43 13.18
CA PRO A 62 -1.28 -44.54 14.37
C PRO A 62 -2.17 -43.29 14.55
N ALA A 63 -3.45 -43.52 14.91
CA ALA A 63 -4.50 -42.49 15.02
C ALA A 63 -4.13 -41.25 15.86
N ARG A 64 -3.18 -41.38 16.78
CA ARG A 64 -2.71 -40.31 17.68
C ARG A 64 -1.96 -39.20 16.94
N GLU A 65 -1.20 -39.53 15.91
CA GLU A 65 -0.43 -38.56 15.12
C GLU A 65 -1.33 -37.74 14.20
N MET A 66 -2.40 -38.36 13.69
CA MET A 66 -3.41 -37.68 12.86
C MET A 66 -4.15 -36.58 13.63
N SER A 67 -4.52 -36.86 14.88
CA SER A 67 -5.20 -35.89 15.75
C SER A 67 -4.33 -34.67 16.03
N ALA A 68 -3.03 -34.87 16.26
CA ALA A 68 -2.08 -33.78 16.52
C ALA A 68 -1.91 -32.87 15.29
N ALA A 69 -1.81 -33.45 14.09
CA ALA A 69 -1.69 -32.70 12.84
C ALA A 69 -2.94 -31.87 12.54
N LEU A 70 -4.13 -32.45 12.70
CA LEU A 70 -5.41 -31.73 12.51
C LEU A 70 -5.56 -30.60 13.52
N LEU A 71 -5.18 -30.82 14.78
CA LEU A 71 -5.25 -29.81 15.83
C LEU A 71 -4.27 -28.65 15.56
N LEU A 72 -3.06 -28.94 15.07
CA LEU A 72 -2.11 -27.91 14.65
C LEU A 72 -2.66 -27.05 13.50
N VAL A 73 -3.25 -27.68 12.47
CA VAL A 73 -3.88 -26.96 11.34
C VAL A 73 -5.03 -26.08 11.83
N ALA A 74 -5.87 -26.60 12.72
CA ALA A 74 -6.97 -25.85 13.30
C ALA A 74 -6.49 -24.64 14.13
N VAL A 75 -5.44 -24.81 14.94
CA VAL A 75 -4.84 -23.73 15.74
C VAL A 75 -4.24 -22.65 14.84
N ILE A 76 -3.46 -23.03 13.82
CA ILE A 76 -2.88 -22.07 12.86
C ILE A 76 -3.98 -21.34 12.08
N GLY A 77 -5.03 -22.05 11.67
CA GLY A 77 -6.20 -21.47 11.01
C GLY A 77 -6.94 -20.46 11.90
N ALA A 78 -7.16 -20.79 13.18
CA ALA A 78 -7.79 -19.91 14.15
C ALA A 78 -6.95 -18.66 14.43
N ILE A 79 -5.63 -18.79 14.63
CA ILE A 79 -4.72 -17.66 14.81
C ILE A 79 -4.77 -16.75 13.58
N SER A 80 -4.71 -17.33 12.37
CA SER A 80 -4.76 -16.57 11.13
C SER A 80 -6.07 -15.81 10.96
N LEU A 81 -7.21 -16.42 11.32
CA LEU A 81 -8.52 -15.77 11.31
C LEU A 81 -8.57 -14.59 12.30
N VAL A 82 -8.14 -14.79 13.54
CA VAL A 82 -8.10 -13.73 14.56
C VAL A 82 -7.17 -12.59 14.14
N SER A 83 -5.98 -12.91 13.63
CA SER A 83 -5.04 -11.91 13.10
C SER A 83 -5.60 -11.18 11.89
N SER A 84 -6.34 -11.85 10.99
CA SER A 84 -6.98 -11.21 9.84
C SER A 84 -8.17 -10.34 10.22
N ALA A 85 -8.91 -10.69 11.27
CA ALA A 85 -10.04 -9.90 11.76
C ALA A 85 -9.60 -8.60 12.45
N SER A 86 -8.40 -8.60 13.03
CA SER A 86 -7.77 -7.41 13.62
C SER A 86 -6.83 -6.67 12.66
N ALA A 87 -6.37 -7.33 11.60
CA ALA A 87 -5.67 -6.68 10.50
C ALA A 87 -6.67 -5.79 9.74
N ARG A 88 -6.49 -4.48 9.87
CA ARG A 88 -7.14 -3.54 8.95
C ARG A 88 -6.76 -3.96 7.53
N PRO A 89 -7.72 -4.03 6.59
CA PRO A 89 -7.39 -4.35 5.20
C PRO A 89 -6.24 -3.43 4.76
N PRO A 90 -5.25 -3.94 4.00
CA PRO A 90 -4.18 -3.11 3.46
C PRO A 90 -4.81 -1.87 2.84
N VAL A 91 -4.22 -0.69 3.04
CA VAL A 91 -4.88 0.58 2.68
C VAL A 91 -5.29 0.64 1.19
N PHE A 92 -4.69 -0.19 0.34
CA PHE A 92 -5.13 -0.44 -1.05
C PHE A 92 -6.58 -0.94 -1.20
N PHE A 93 -7.14 -1.59 -0.18
CA PHE A 93 -8.48 -2.16 -0.16
C PHE A 93 -9.47 -1.36 0.70
N GLN A 94 -9.06 -0.26 1.32
CA GLN A 94 -10.04 0.68 1.89
C GLN A 94 -10.84 1.27 0.73
N LYS A 95 -12.13 0.86 0.66
CA LYS A 95 -13.08 1.44 -0.29
C LYS A 95 -13.22 2.92 0.04
N TRP A 96 -12.66 3.76 -0.81
CA TRP A 96 -13.07 5.15 -0.90
C TRP A 96 -14.58 5.22 -1.11
N PRO A 97 -15.24 6.31 -0.66
CA PRO A 97 -16.63 6.54 -1.02
C PRO A 97 -16.76 6.45 -2.55
N PRO A 98 -17.65 5.60 -3.10
CA PRO A 98 -17.75 5.38 -4.55
C PRO A 98 -17.93 6.67 -5.36
N THR A 99 -18.57 7.67 -4.75
CA THR A 99 -18.86 8.97 -5.35
C THR A 99 -17.63 9.87 -5.51
N THR A 100 -16.69 9.84 -4.55
CA THR A 100 -15.50 10.70 -4.58
C THR A 100 -14.60 10.41 -5.78
N HIS A 101 -14.49 9.13 -6.17
CA HIS A 101 -13.67 8.73 -7.32
C HIS A 101 -14.20 9.23 -8.65
N VAL A 102 -15.49 9.06 -8.88
CA VAL A 102 -16.14 9.45 -10.14
C VAL A 102 -16.05 10.97 -10.31
N VAL A 103 -16.30 11.70 -9.23
CA VAL A 103 -16.27 13.17 -9.25
C VAL A 103 -14.85 13.69 -9.47
N LEU A 104 -13.85 13.17 -8.76
CA LEU A 104 -12.46 13.57 -9.01
C LEU A 104 -12.04 13.21 -10.44
N ALA A 105 -12.27 11.98 -10.89
CA ALA A 105 -11.91 11.56 -12.25
C ALA A 105 -12.56 12.47 -13.32
N LYS A 106 -13.84 12.84 -13.12
CA LYS A 106 -14.54 13.79 -13.99
C LYS A 106 -13.91 15.18 -13.94
N ALA A 107 -13.65 15.73 -12.76
CA ALA A 107 -13.02 17.04 -12.61
C ALA A 107 -11.65 17.09 -13.29
N PHE A 108 -10.82 16.07 -13.13
CA PHE A 108 -9.53 15.99 -13.82
C PHE A 108 -9.71 15.87 -15.35
N HIS A 109 -10.72 15.15 -15.82
CA HIS A 109 -11.01 15.05 -17.25
C HIS A 109 -11.42 16.41 -17.84
N ASP A 110 -12.27 17.14 -17.14
CA ASP A 110 -12.85 18.40 -17.64
C ASP A 110 -11.86 19.59 -17.54
N HIS A 111 -10.95 19.56 -16.55
CA HIS A 111 -10.13 20.71 -16.20
C HIS A 111 -8.62 20.53 -16.44
N THR A 112 -8.15 19.34 -16.81
CA THR A 112 -6.71 19.06 -17.01
C THR A 112 -6.43 18.24 -18.28
N SER A 113 -5.29 18.47 -18.91
CA SER A 113 -4.75 17.63 -19.99
C SER A 113 -4.10 16.36 -19.43
N LYS A 114 -4.05 15.28 -20.23
CA LYS A 114 -3.42 14.00 -19.85
C LYS A 114 -1.96 14.14 -19.43
N ASP A 115 -1.25 15.11 -20.00
CA ASP A 115 0.17 15.34 -19.75
C ASP A 115 0.43 16.23 -18.54
N ASP A 116 -0.63 16.75 -17.89
CA ASP A 116 -0.48 17.61 -16.73
C ASP A 116 0.00 16.81 -15.51
N VAL A 117 1.02 17.35 -14.84
CA VAL A 117 1.51 16.86 -13.55
C VAL A 117 0.75 17.52 -12.43
N ILE A 118 0.32 16.75 -11.44
CA ILE A 118 -0.52 17.20 -10.33
C ILE A 118 0.18 16.99 -8.99
N LEU A 119 0.23 18.01 -8.15
CA LEU A 119 0.57 17.84 -6.74
C LEU A 119 -0.69 17.40 -5.99
N VAL A 120 -0.62 16.24 -5.34
CA VAL A 120 -1.72 15.67 -4.57
C VAL A 120 -1.35 15.55 -3.09
N PRO A 121 -2.33 15.57 -2.17
CA PRO A 121 -2.05 15.37 -0.76
C PRO A 121 -1.51 13.96 -0.50
N THR A 122 -0.63 13.80 0.49
CA THR A 122 0.11 12.55 0.72
C THR A 122 -0.77 11.37 1.13
N TRP A 123 -1.88 11.62 1.82
CA TRP A 123 -2.87 10.61 2.20
C TRP A 123 -3.79 10.20 1.04
N LEU A 124 -3.89 11.02 0.00
CA LEU A 124 -4.77 10.78 -1.14
C LEU A 124 -4.10 9.78 -2.09
N THR A 125 -4.77 8.65 -2.33
CA THR A 125 -4.20 7.54 -3.10
C THR A 125 -5.09 7.14 -4.25
N GLY A 126 -4.54 6.40 -5.21
CA GLY A 126 -5.28 5.97 -6.40
C GLY A 126 -5.50 7.07 -7.44
N VAL A 127 -5.20 8.35 -7.15
CA VAL A 127 -5.40 9.47 -8.09
C VAL A 127 -4.82 9.17 -9.46
N ARG A 128 -3.55 8.75 -9.53
CA ARG A 128 -2.88 8.39 -10.79
C ARG A 128 -3.68 7.36 -11.61
N ILE A 129 -4.23 6.35 -10.95
CA ILE A 129 -4.98 5.27 -11.60
C ILE A 129 -6.36 5.78 -12.06
N LEU A 130 -7.02 6.58 -11.23
CA LEU A 130 -8.38 7.06 -11.48
C LEU A 130 -8.44 8.17 -12.53
N THR A 131 -7.46 9.08 -12.52
CA THR A 131 -7.46 10.27 -13.37
C THR A 131 -6.60 10.10 -14.62
N ASN A 132 -5.73 9.08 -14.64
CA ASN A 132 -4.71 8.89 -15.67
C ASN A 132 -3.90 10.19 -15.89
N ARG A 133 -3.38 10.75 -14.79
CA ARG A 133 -2.49 11.92 -14.76
C ARG A 133 -1.20 11.58 -14.02
N ALA A 134 -0.11 12.24 -14.41
CA ALA A 134 1.12 12.20 -13.64
C ALA A 134 0.92 12.93 -12.30
N ILE A 135 1.56 12.43 -11.25
CA ILE A 135 1.55 13.07 -9.93
C ILE A 135 2.98 13.34 -9.48
N VAL A 136 3.20 14.42 -8.72
CA VAL A 136 4.54 14.80 -8.26
C VAL A 136 5.18 13.68 -7.44
N VAL A 137 4.48 13.20 -6.42
CA VAL A 137 4.96 12.08 -5.61
C VAL A 137 3.81 11.17 -5.25
N ASN A 138 4.07 9.86 -5.27
CA ASN A 138 3.16 8.88 -4.70
C ASN A 138 3.81 8.33 -3.44
N MET A 139 3.23 8.65 -2.30
CA MET A 139 3.74 8.19 -1.01
C MET A 139 3.68 6.66 -0.86
N LYS A 140 2.69 5.99 -1.48
CA LYS A 140 2.51 4.53 -1.38
C LYS A 140 3.19 3.74 -2.50
N ALA A 141 3.68 4.41 -3.54
CA ALA A 141 4.41 3.76 -4.63
C ALA A 141 5.87 4.16 -4.56
N PHE A 142 6.59 3.53 -3.63
CA PHE A 142 8.01 3.69 -3.45
C PHE A 142 8.78 3.07 -4.64
N PRO A 143 9.72 3.78 -5.27
CA PRO A 143 10.48 3.26 -6.39
C PRO A 143 11.46 2.17 -5.96
N MET A 144 11.80 1.26 -6.88
CA MET A 144 12.71 0.13 -6.59
C MET A 144 14.17 0.42 -6.96
N TYR A 145 14.43 1.44 -7.79
CA TYR A 145 15.76 1.77 -8.27
C TYR A 145 16.39 2.91 -7.45
N ALA A 146 17.67 2.79 -7.11
CA ALA A 146 18.34 3.72 -6.21
C ALA A 146 18.29 5.21 -6.64
N PRO A 147 18.50 5.58 -7.92
CA PRO A 147 18.39 6.98 -8.34
C PRO A 147 16.97 7.53 -8.15
N GLU A 148 15.96 6.72 -8.47
CA GLU A 148 14.56 7.07 -8.29
C GLU A 148 14.19 7.21 -6.81
N MET A 149 14.78 6.38 -5.93
CA MET A 149 14.60 6.50 -4.47
C MET A 149 15.11 7.83 -3.94
N VAL A 150 16.26 8.31 -4.43
CA VAL A 150 16.80 9.63 -4.04
C VAL A 150 15.86 10.75 -4.51
N GLU A 151 15.39 10.67 -5.75
CA GLU A 151 14.45 11.64 -6.29
C GLU A 151 13.11 11.65 -5.53
N TRP A 152 12.55 10.46 -5.29
CA TRP A 152 11.35 10.29 -4.47
C TRP A 152 11.55 10.88 -3.08
N ALA A 153 12.72 10.65 -2.45
CA ALA A 153 12.99 11.16 -1.12
C ALA A 153 13.05 12.70 -1.09
N ASN A 154 13.66 13.31 -2.11
CA ASN A 154 13.71 14.76 -2.25
C ASN A 154 12.31 15.36 -2.48
N ARG A 155 11.47 14.71 -3.31
CA ARG A 155 10.09 15.13 -3.54
C ARG A 155 9.26 15.05 -2.26
N MET A 156 9.41 13.97 -1.48
CA MET A 156 8.75 13.85 -0.17
C MET A 156 9.19 14.95 0.78
N LEU A 157 10.50 15.20 0.90
CA LEU A 157 11.03 16.27 1.75
C LEU A 157 10.48 17.65 1.37
N ASP A 158 10.44 17.99 0.08
CA ASP A 158 9.93 19.30 -0.34
C ASP A 158 8.42 19.46 -0.04
N ILE A 159 7.65 18.39 -0.20
CA ILE A 159 6.19 18.36 -0.05
C ILE A 159 5.76 18.27 1.41
N THR A 160 6.50 17.56 2.27
CA THR A 160 6.10 17.33 3.67
C THR A 160 7.04 17.99 4.68
N GLY A 161 8.19 18.51 4.28
CA GLY A 161 9.22 18.98 5.20
C GLY A 161 9.87 17.88 6.05
N VAL A 162 9.56 16.60 5.77
CA VAL A 162 10.07 15.46 6.54
C VAL A 162 11.10 14.73 5.71
N ASP A 163 12.32 14.60 6.22
CA ASP A 163 13.39 13.88 5.52
C ASP A 163 13.17 12.36 5.62
N PRO A 164 12.90 11.67 4.49
CA PRO A 164 12.74 10.21 4.47
C PRO A 164 14.00 9.45 4.90
N ARG A 165 15.17 10.10 4.91
CA ARG A 165 16.43 9.47 5.34
C ARG A 165 16.47 9.26 6.86
N LEU A 166 15.63 9.96 7.61
CA LEU A 166 15.47 9.80 9.07
C LEU A 166 14.44 8.72 9.43
N MET A 167 13.92 7.98 8.44
CA MET A 167 12.85 6.98 8.64
C MET A 167 13.18 5.93 9.69
N ALA A 168 14.41 5.43 9.68
CA ALA A 168 14.84 4.40 10.63
C ALA A 168 14.70 4.90 12.08
N GLN A 169 15.04 6.16 12.34
CA GLN A 169 14.93 6.77 13.66
C GLN A 169 13.46 6.90 14.10
N TYR A 170 12.58 7.30 13.19
CA TYR A 170 11.13 7.36 13.49
C TYR A 170 10.55 5.97 13.80
N LEU A 171 10.98 4.95 13.06
CA LEU A 171 10.54 3.57 13.29
C LEU A 171 11.06 2.99 14.61
N GLU A 172 12.30 3.27 14.98
CA GLU A 172 12.89 2.86 16.26
C GLU A 172 12.15 3.49 17.46
N GLN A 173 11.58 4.68 17.27
CA GLN A 173 10.74 5.36 18.26
C GLN A 173 9.28 4.86 18.27
N GLY A 174 8.94 3.87 17.42
CA GLY A 174 7.59 3.33 17.30
C GLY A 174 6.60 4.28 16.63
N ALA A 175 7.08 5.27 15.87
CA ALA A 175 6.21 6.25 15.23
C ALA A 175 5.49 5.68 14.00
N ASP A 176 4.26 6.12 13.77
CA ASP A 176 3.54 5.87 12.53
C ASP A 176 4.03 6.83 11.44
N ILE A 177 4.80 6.29 10.49
CA ILE A 177 5.36 7.01 9.35
C ILE A 177 4.27 7.77 8.57
N TRP A 178 3.10 7.16 8.41
CA TRP A 178 2.01 7.77 7.64
C TRP A 178 1.53 9.04 8.32
N GLN A 179 1.40 9.00 9.65
CA GLN A 179 1.02 10.14 10.45
C GLN A 179 2.09 11.24 10.42
N ILE A 180 3.38 10.89 10.48
CA ILE A 180 4.46 11.89 10.40
C ILE A 180 4.41 12.66 9.08
N TYR A 181 4.27 11.96 7.95
CA TYR A 181 4.22 12.62 6.65
C TYR A 181 2.94 13.42 6.42
N ASP A 182 1.80 12.95 6.93
CA ASP A 182 0.55 13.72 6.89
C ASP A 182 0.70 15.00 7.72
N GLN A 183 1.16 14.90 8.97
CA GLN A 183 1.44 16.07 9.82
C GLN A 183 2.45 17.02 9.17
N GLY A 184 3.53 16.48 8.61
CA GLY A 184 4.53 17.25 7.89
C GLY A 184 3.94 18.00 6.70
N TYR A 185 3.13 17.31 5.89
CA TYR A 185 2.36 17.96 4.82
C TYR A 185 1.54 19.10 5.43
N GLN A 186 0.60 18.82 6.33
CA GLN A 186 -0.31 19.80 6.95
C GLN A 186 0.40 21.01 7.59
N ALA A 187 1.65 20.85 8.03
CA ALA A 187 2.46 21.92 8.61
C ALA A 187 3.02 22.90 7.54
N ARG A 188 3.10 22.50 6.27
CA ARG A 188 3.53 23.37 5.17
C ARG A 188 2.53 24.51 4.93
N SER A 189 3.04 25.62 4.40
CA SER A 189 2.20 26.70 3.88
C SER A 189 1.77 26.44 2.43
N MET A 190 0.76 27.16 1.94
CA MET A 190 0.41 27.13 0.51
C MET A 190 1.58 27.62 -0.37
N VAL A 191 2.38 28.58 0.11
CA VAL A 191 3.58 29.08 -0.60
C VAL A 191 4.61 27.97 -0.78
N ASP A 192 4.85 27.17 0.25
CA ASP A 192 5.74 26.00 0.18
C ASP A 192 5.26 24.97 -0.85
N LEU A 193 3.95 24.68 -0.86
CA LEU A 193 3.37 23.74 -1.82
C LEU A 193 3.43 24.28 -3.25
N LEU A 194 3.22 25.58 -3.47
CA LEU A 194 3.37 26.22 -4.78
C LEU A 194 4.82 26.18 -5.26
N ALA A 195 5.79 26.40 -4.37
CA ALA A 195 7.21 26.28 -4.69
C ALA A 195 7.56 24.82 -5.08
N ALA A 196 7.09 23.83 -4.33
CA ALA A 196 7.27 22.42 -4.66
C ALA A 196 6.59 22.05 -5.99
N ALA A 197 5.36 22.51 -6.21
CA ALA A 197 4.63 22.28 -7.45
C ALA A 197 5.38 22.86 -8.66
N THR A 198 5.85 24.11 -8.54
CA THR A 198 6.64 24.77 -9.58
C THR A 198 7.94 24.04 -9.87
N LYS A 199 8.68 23.66 -8.82
CA LYS A 199 9.95 22.91 -8.93
C LYS A 199 9.80 21.60 -9.70
N TYR A 200 8.69 20.90 -9.51
CA TYR A 200 8.43 19.59 -10.14
C TYR A 200 7.52 19.67 -11.38
N GLY A 201 7.28 20.86 -11.92
CA GLY A 201 6.48 21.06 -13.13
C GLY A 201 5.01 20.69 -12.98
N ALA A 202 4.48 20.68 -11.76
CA ALA A 202 3.05 20.52 -11.55
C ALA A 202 2.29 21.75 -12.04
N ARG A 203 1.23 21.50 -12.82
CA ARG A 203 0.33 22.55 -13.30
C ARG A 203 -0.84 22.80 -12.37
N PHE A 204 -1.18 21.80 -11.55
CA PHE A 204 -2.26 21.90 -10.60
C PHE A 204 -1.88 21.35 -9.22
N ILE A 205 -2.55 21.88 -8.21
CA ILE A 205 -2.50 21.41 -6.83
C ILE A 205 -3.92 21.00 -6.44
N LEU A 206 -4.08 19.76 -5.97
CA LEU A 206 -5.32 19.27 -5.37
C LEU A 206 -5.21 19.38 -3.85
N VAL A 207 -6.20 19.99 -3.21
CA VAL A 207 -6.27 20.10 -1.74
C VAL A 207 -7.65 19.72 -1.22
N SER A 208 -7.75 19.36 0.06
CA SER A 208 -9.05 19.20 0.72
C SER A 208 -9.65 20.57 1.07
N THR A 209 -10.95 20.77 0.89
CA THR A 209 -11.61 22.04 1.26
C THR A 209 -11.64 22.29 2.76
N GLY A 210 -11.46 21.24 3.57
CA GLY A 210 -11.30 21.36 5.03
C GLY A 210 -9.85 21.64 5.47
N SER A 211 -8.90 21.67 4.54
CA SER A 211 -7.49 21.88 4.86
C SER A 211 -7.13 23.37 4.98
N ARG A 212 -6.06 23.65 5.74
CA ARG A 212 -5.48 25.00 5.85
C ARG A 212 -5.18 25.64 4.49
N TYR A 213 -4.72 24.86 3.52
CA TYR A 213 -4.40 25.36 2.17
C TYR A 213 -5.58 25.97 1.45
N TYR A 214 -6.76 25.37 1.59
CA TYR A 214 -7.97 25.89 0.98
C TYR A 214 -8.29 27.29 1.52
N PHE A 215 -8.18 27.48 2.84
CA PHE A 215 -8.39 28.78 3.48
C PHE A 215 -7.31 29.79 3.10
N GLU A 216 -6.04 29.38 3.04
CA GLU A 216 -4.94 30.25 2.61
C GLU A 216 -5.11 30.70 1.16
N ALA A 217 -5.42 29.78 0.24
CA ALA A 217 -5.67 30.09 -1.16
C ALA A 217 -6.86 31.04 -1.33
N THR A 218 -7.95 30.80 -0.61
CA THR A 218 -9.13 31.68 -0.61
C THR A 218 -8.78 33.08 -0.08
N ARG A 219 -8.02 33.18 1.01
CA ARG A 219 -7.59 34.46 1.60
C ARG A 219 -6.67 35.25 0.68
N SER A 220 -5.83 34.55 -0.09
CA SER A 220 -4.96 35.13 -1.12
C SER A 220 -5.68 35.37 -2.45
N ALA A 221 -7.01 35.22 -2.50
CA ALA A 221 -7.82 35.40 -3.70
C ALA A 221 -7.37 34.55 -4.91
N ILE A 222 -6.78 33.39 -4.66
CA ILE A 222 -6.42 32.43 -5.71
C ILE A 222 -7.69 31.67 -6.08
N PRO A 223 -8.23 31.81 -7.30
CA PRO A 223 -9.45 31.13 -7.69
C PRO A 223 -9.20 29.63 -7.86
N ALA A 224 -10.09 28.81 -7.29
CA ALA A 224 -10.12 27.40 -7.61
C ALA A 224 -10.64 27.21 -9.05
N VAL A 225 -9.97 26.36 -9.82
CA VAL A 225 -10.45 25.94 -11.15
C VAL A 225 -11.68 25.05 -11.02
N TRP A 226 -11.74 24.29 -9.92
CA TRP A 226 -12.84 23.41 -9.56
C TRP A 226 -12.87 23.20 -8.04
N SER A 227 -14.06 23.08 -7.45
CA SER A 227 -14.25 22.77 -6.03
C SER A 227 -15.57 22.03 -5.80
N GLU A 228 -15.50 20.79 -5.33
CA GLU A 228 -16.67 19.96 -5.00
C GLU A 228 -16.28 18.79 -4.08
N ASN A 229 -17.25 18.22 -3.35
CA ASN A 229 -17.09 16.98 -2.58
C ASN A 229 -15.86 16.94 -1.64
N GLY A 230 -15.55 18.07 -1.01
CA GLY A 230 -14.45 18.14 -0.05
C GLY A 230 -13.08 18.38 -0.68
N TYR A 231 -12.98 18.64 -1.99
CA TYR A 231 -11.72 18.90 -2.68
C TYR A 231 -11.79 20.16 -3.54
N ALA A 232 -10.64 20.81 -3.73
CA ALA A 232 -10.46 21.93 -4.64
C ALA A 232 -9.19 21.75 -5.46
N LEU A 233 -9.28 22.10 -6.73
CA LEU A 233 -8.18 22.07 -7.69
C LEU A 233 -7.76 23.50 -8.01
N TYR A 234 -6.48 23.81 -7.79
CA TYR A 234 -5.90 25.13 -8.05
C TYR A 234 -4.90 25.06 -9.20
N SER A 235 -4.94 26.04 -10.09
CA SER A 235 -3.94 26.24 -11.14
C SER A 235 -2.70 26.91 -10.55
N VAL A 236 -1.53 26.30 -10.75
CA VAL A 236 -0.25 26.87 -10.28
C VAL A 236 0.05 28.18 -11.01
N ALA A 237 -0.30 28.28 -12.30
CA ALA A 237 -0.07 29.48 -13.09
C ALA A 237 -0.90 30.68 -12.61
N ASP A 238 -2.09 30.44 -12.04
CA ASP A 238 -2.94 31.51 -11.51
C ASP A 238 -2.56 31.89 -10.07
N ALA A 239 -1.94 30.98 -9.33
CA ALA A 239 -1.50 31.20 -7.96
C ALA A 239 -0.17 31.97 -7.83
N VAL A 240 0.59 32.10 -8.91
CA VAL A 240 1.92 32.75 -8.94
C VAL A 240 1.86 34.20 -9.50
N LYS A 241 0.68 34.65 -9.95
CA LYS A 241 0.45 36.03 -10.43
C LYS A 241 0.36 37.02 -9.27
#